data_AF-A0A2M4A0L2-F1
#
_entry.id   AF-A0A2M4A0L2-F1
#
_cell.length_a   1.000
_cell.length_b   1.000
_cell.length_c   1.000
_cell.angle_alpha   90.00
_cell.angle_beta   90.00
_cell.angle_gamma   90.00
#
_symmetry.space_group_name_H-M   'P 1'
#
loop_
_entity.id
_entity.type
_entity.pdbx_description
1 polymer ?
#
loop_
_entity_poly.entity_id
_entity_poly.type
_entity_poly.pdbx_seq_one_letter_code
_entity_poly.pdbx_strand_id
1 'polypeptide(L)'
;RLPNSTRVKSFTDIRCKSTVSSSLKPRSSTCANGKGQVYDVGFEVNGLPFIKYFHTCYNNEKSSAVYSEHLLLGRSLNSAEINNNRPSFKLGGITSKVRLASVYTQSHQHDRFEKVLGSSAEASRYINSSSYLAKGHLTPDGDAIMNNWAAATYFFINAAPQWQIINAGNWLRIENAVRKLAIRLNDTVRVLTGVHDVLQLPNIEGQQVTLSLSENGLVEIPKWLWKVVIHEPSNSAVVFITLNNPFVNASETLCENICSLHGWHQQEYLDYRKGFTVCCRLIDARKAIPSLPLTSNTSKVLVA
;
A
#
# COMPACT_ATOMS: atom_id res chain seq x y z
N ARG A 1 19.20 -23.62 41.55
CA ARG A 1 18.02 -24.53 41.44
C ARG A 1 16.77 -23.67 41.50
N LEU A 2 16.16 -23.36 40.34
CA LEU A 2 14.82 -22.77 40.31
C LEU A 2 13.82 -23.92 40.53
N PRO A 3 12.88 -23.81 41.49
CA PRO A 3 11.92 -24.89 41.74
C PRO A 3 10.97 -25.02 40.56
N ASN A 4 10.71 -26.27 40.16
CA ASN A 4 9.74 -26.69 39.15
C ASN A 4 8.41 -25.94 39.29
N SER A 5 8.18 -24.94 38.43
CA SER A 5 6.84 -24.42 38.18
C SER A 5 6.33 -25.01 36.86
N THR A 6 6.00 -26.30 36.87
CA THR A 6 5.20 -26.91 35.81
C THR A 6 3.73 -26.59 36.07
N ARG A 7 3.34 -25.33 35.82
CA ARG A 7 1.93 -24.96 35.75
C ARG A 7 1.32 -25.60 34.50
N VAL A 8 0.65 -26.74 34.68
CA VAL A 8 -0.20 -27.33 33.65
C VAL A 8 -1.47 -26.47 33.57
N LYS A 9 -1.70 -25.85 32.40
CA LYS A 9 -2.88 -25.05 32.10
C LYS A 9 -3.62 -25.72 30.95
N SER A 10 -4.95 -25.73 30.98
CA SER A 10 -5.71 -26.09 29.79
C SER A 10 -5.34 -25.10 28.67
N PHE A 11 -5.21 -25.59 27.45
CA PHE A 11 -4.96 -24.73 26.28
C PHE A 11 -6.02 -23.61 26.19
N THR A 12 -7.26 -23.89 26.58
CA THR A 12 -8.36 -22.91 26.63
C THR A 12 -8.15 -21.75 27.61
N ASP A 13 -7.29 -21.96 28.60
CA ASP A 13 -6.96 -21.00 29.66
C ASP A 13 -5.75 -20.13 29.30
N ILE A 14 -5.04 -20.49 28.22
CA ILE A 14 -3.95 -19.69 27.67
C ILE A 14 -4.58 -18.60 26.80
N ARG A 15 -4.84 -17.45 27.43
CA ARG A 15 -5.33 -16.25 26.75
C ARG A 15 -4.40 -15.08 27.01
N CYS A 16 -4.22 -14.23 26.01
CA CYS A 16 -3.53 -12.97 26.22
C CYS A 16 -4.36 -12.08 27.16
N LYS A 17 -3.73 -11.45 28.15
CA LYS A 17 -4.38 -10.51 29.07
C LYS A 17 -4.92 -9.27 28.34
N SER A 18 -4.30 -8.92 27.21
CA SER A 18 -4.71 -7.85 26.30
C SER A 18 -4.23 -8.18 24.88
N THR A 19 -4.86 -7.58 23.87
CA THR A 19 -4.42 -7.70 22.47
C THR A 19 -2.98 -7.19 22.32
N VAL A 20 -2.15 -7.93 21.60
CA VAL A 20 -0.79 -7.49 21.26
C VAL A 20 -0.90 -6.28 20.32
N SER A 21 -0.39 -5.13 20.78
CA SER A 21 -0.41 -3.89 20.00
C SER A 21 0.86 -3.79 19.16
N SER A 22 0.69 -3.44 17.89
CA SER A 22 1.81 -3.12 17.02
C SER A 22 2.40 -1.74 17.30
N SER A 23 3.71 -1.61 17.13
CA SER A 23 4.47 -0.35 17.22
C SER A 23 5.35 -0.11 15.99
N LEU A 24 5.91 1.09 15.90
CA LEU A 24 6.82 1.52 14.84
C LEU A 24 8.23 1.65 15.39
N LYS A 25 9.21 1.13 14.65
CA LYS A 25 10.63 1.28 14.98
C LYS A 25 11.37 1.95 13.82
N PRO A 26 11.84 3.20 13.97
CA PRO A 26 12.63 3.85 12.92
C PRO A 26 13.97 3.13 12.74
N ARG A 27 14.43 3.01 11.48
CA ARG A 27 15.78 2.56 11.15
C ARG A 27 16.76 3.74 11.04
N SER A 28 18.06 3.48 11.03
CA SER A 28 19.05 4.52 10.65
C SER A 28 19.13 4.75 9.15
N SER A 29 18.61 3.83 8.33
CA SER A 29 18.66 3.88 6.87
C SER A 29 17.58 4.79 6.27
N THR A 30 17.99 5.62 5.31
CA THR A 30 17.08 6.35 4.44
C THR A 30 16.64 5.50 3.25
N CYS A 31 15.59 5.93 2.56
CA CYS A 31 15.06 5.32 1.34
C CYS A 31 14.67 6.39 0.32
N ALA A 32 14.26 5.98 -0.89
CA ALA A 32 13.84 6.88 -1.96
C ALA A 32 14.85 8.01 -2.26
N ASN A 33 16.12 7.64 -2.44
CA ASN A 33 17.23 8.56 -2.70
C ASN A 33 17.38 9.64 -1.62
N GLY A 34 17.25 9.26 -0.35
CA GLY A 34 17.41 10.14 0.80
C GLY A 34 16.17 10.95 1.17
N LYS A 35 15.08 10.87 0.40
CA LYS A 35 13.84 11.62 0.65
C LYS A 35 12.92 10.96 1.68
N GLY A 36 13.16 9.69 2.01
CA GLY A 36 12.33 8.93 2.93
C GLY A 36 13.14 8.32 4.07
N GLN A 37 12.44 8.01 5.16
CA GLN A 37 12.93 7.28 6.30
C GLN A 37 12.28 5.88 6.33
N VAL A 38 13.07 4.85 6.64
CA VAL A 38 12.54 3.49 6.79
C VAL A 38 12.02 3.27 8.22
N TYR A 39 10.82 2.71 8.34
CA TYR A 39 10.19 2.30 9.60
C TYR A 39 9.84 0.83 9.56
N ASP A 40 10.25 0.08 10.57
CA ASP A 40 9.75 -1.28 10.80
C ASP A 40 8.41 -1.22 11.53
N VAL A 41 7.46 -2.01 11.05
CA VAL A 41 6.14 -2.21 11.66
C VAL A 41 6.09 -3.62 12.21
N GLY A 42 5.72 -3.76 13.48
CA GLY A 42 5.83 -5.04 14.16
C GLY A 42 5.44 -4.98 15.63
N PHE A 43 6.04 -5.83 16.43
CA PHE A 43 5.63 -6.07 17.81
C PHE A 43 6.81 -6.01 18.77
N GLU A 44 6.61 -5.32 19.89
CA GLU A 44 7.49 -5.38 21.05
C GLU A 44 7.04 -6.51 21.97
N VAL A 45 7.97 -7.43 22.27
CA VAL A 45 7.73 -8.55 23.17
C VAL A 45 8.83 -8.54 24.22
N ASN A 46 8.44 -8.53 25.50
CA ASN A 46 9.39 -8.48 26.61
C ASN A 46 10.42 -9.61 26.52
N GLY A 47 11.70 -9.24 26.59
CA GLY A 47 12.82 -10.18 26.52
C GLY A 47 13.16 -10.67 25.11
N LEU A 48 12.45 -10.22 24.07
CA LEU A 48 12.76 -10.53 22.67
C LEU A 48 13.14 -9.28 21.88
N PRO A 49 13.98 -9.42 20.83
CA PRO A 49 14.14 -8.37 19.84
C PRO A 49 12.80 -7.99 19.20
N PHE A 50 12.74 -6.77 18.68
CA PHE A 50 11.57 -6.28 17.93
C PHE A 50 11.19 -7.26 16.80
N ILE A 51 9.96 -7.77 16.83
CA ILE A 51 9.47 -8.73 15.85
C ILE A 51 8.87 -7.95 14.69
N LYS A 52 9.66 -7.75 13.63
CA LYS A 52 9.23 -7.08 12.40
C LYS A 52 8.21 -7.93 11.65
N TYR A 53 7.08 -7.34 11.27
CA TYR A 53 6.15 -7.89 10.29
C TYR A 53 6.48 -7.39 8.87
N PHE A 54 6.47 -6.07 8.69
CA PHE A 54 6.81 -5.43 7.41
C PHE A 54 7.59 -4.14 7.67
N HIS A 55 8.02 -3.47 6.61
CA HIS A 55 8.59 -2.14 6.75
C HIS A 55 8.01 -1.19 5.71
N THR A 56 8.10 0.11 5.99
CA THR A 56 7.70 1.17 5.07
C THR A 56 8.84 2.15 4.84
N CYS A 57 8.83 2.77 3.68
CA CYS A 57 9.55 3.99 3.36
C CYS A 57 8.56 5.15 3.40
N TYR A 58 8.80 6.12 4.28
CA TYR A 58 7.90 7.25 4.50
C TYR A 58 8.64 8.58 4.39
N ASN A 59 8.08 9.52 3.63
CA ASN A 59 8.59 10.87 3.51
C ASN A 59 7.93 11.74 4.59
N ASN A 60 8.64 11.95 5.71
CA ASN A 60 8.17 12.78 6.83
C ASN A 60 7.94 14.23 6.42
N GLU A 61 8.75 14.77 5.51
CA GLU A 61 8.64 16.15 5.07
C GLU A 61 7.33 16.41 4.31
N LYS A 62 6.88 15.41 3.56
CA LYS A 62 5.65 15.43 2.76
C LYS A 62 4.45 14.80 3.45
N SER A 63 4.63 14.16 4.60
CA SER A 63 3.60 13.31 5.22
C SER A 63 3.05 12.23 4.27
N SER A 64 3.89 11.69 3.38
CA SER A 64 3.49 10.77 2.31
C SER A 64 4.20 9.41 2.40
N ALA A 65 3.46 8.32 2.23
CA ALA A 65 4.05 6.99 2.06
C ALA A 65 4.69 6.85 0.68
N VAL A 66 5.84 6.18 0.61
CA VAL A 66 6.59 5.97 -0.64
C VAL A 66 6.47 4.51 -1.09
N TYR A 67 6.79 3.57 -0.21
CA TYR A 67 6.53 2.15 -0.42
C TYR A 67 6.45 1.39 0.91
N SER A 68 5.99 0.15 0.84
CA SER A 68 6.08 -0.86 1.89
C SER A 68 6.63 -2.16 1.30
N GLU A 69 7.17 -3.01 2.16
CA GLU A 69 7.62 -4.35 1.78
C GLU A 69 7.29 -5.35 2.89
N HIS A 70 6.64 -6.44 2.49
CA HIS A 70 6.29 -7.58 3.34
C HIS A 70 6.53 -8.92 2.67
N LEU A 71 6.49 -9.98 3.48
CA LEU A 71 6.48 -11.36 3.01
C LEU A 71 5.04 -11.89 3.05
N LEU A 72 4.58 -12.43 1.93
CA LEU A 72 3.28 -13.06 1.78
C LEU A 72 3.42 -14.57 1.93
N LEU A 73 2.91 -15.11 3.03
CA LEU A 73 3.13 -16.51 3.45
C LEU A 73 2.13 -17.46 2.77
N GLY A 74 2.38 -17.82 1.51
CA GLY A 74 1.44 -18.61 0.68
C GLY A 74 0.92 -19.89 1.33
N ARG A 75 1.78 -20.64 2.02
CA ARG A 75 1.42 -21.88 2.74
C ARG A 75 0.40 -21.67 3.86
N SER A 76 0.36 -20.47 4.43
CA SER A 76 -0.43 -20.15 5.62
C SER A 76 -1.70 -19.37 5.29
N LEU A 77 -1.82 -18.82 4.08
CA LEU A 77 -2.95 -17.95 3.71
C LEU A 77 -4.32 -18.65 3.77
N ASN A 78 -4.40 -19.94 3.43
CA ASN A 78 -5.66 -20.71 3.54
C ASN A 78 -6.10 -20.96 5.00
N SER A 79 -5.20 -20.77 5.96
CA SER A 79 -5.44 -20.92 7.39
C SER A 79 -5.36 -19.58 8.13
N ALA A 80 -5.39 -18.47 7.40
CA ALA A 80 -5.36 -17.14 8.00
C ALA A 80 -6.59 -16.91 8.88
N GLU A 81 -6.37 -16.24 10.01
CA GLU A 81 -7.48 -15.76 10.84
C GLU A 81 -8.26 -14.68 10.07
N ILE A 82 -9.55 -14.94 9.82
CA ILE A 82 -10.42 -13.97 9.18
C ILE A 82 -11.21 -13.23 10.25
N ASN A 83 -10.94 -11.93 10.38
CA ASN A 83 -11.71 -11.03 11.23
C ASN A 83 -12.00 -9.73 10.46
N ASN A 84 -13.27 -9.36 10.40
CA ASN A 84 -13.72 -8.15 9.71
C ASN A 84 -13.68 -6.90 10.60
N ASN A 85 -13.23 -7.02 11.86
CA ASN A 85 -13.06 -5.87 12.76
C ASN A 85 -11.80 -5.08 12.39
N ARG A 86 -12.02 -3.94 11.73
CA ARG A 86 -10.97 -3.05 11.25
C ARG A 86 -10.72 -1.91 12.25
N PRO A 87 -9.50 -1.77 12.80
CA PRO A 87 -9.20 -0.66 13.70
C PRO A 87 -9.12 0.68 12.95
N SER A 88 -9.12 1.78 13.69
CA SER A 88 -8.82 3.10 13.12
C SER A 88 -7.34 3.24 12.80
N PHE A 89 -7.03 4.03 11.76
CA PHE A 89 -5.65 4.35 11.42
C PHE A 89 -4.96 5.17 12.51
N LYS A 90 -3.70 4.84 12.81
CA LYS A 90 -2.89 5.49 13.85
C LYS A 90 -1.56 6.03 13.31
N LEU A 91 -0.99 7.01 14.02
CA LEU A 91 0.32 7.60 13.71
C LEU A 91 1.49 6.73 14.20
N GLY A 92 1.32 6.01 15.30
CA GLY A 92 2.37 5.11 15.80
C GLY A 92 3.62 5.80 16.33
N GLY A 93 3.52 7.06 16.78
CA GLY A 93 4.63 7.83 17.34
C GLY A 93 5.41 8.66 16.32
N ILE A 94 5.04 8.61 15.03
CA ILE A 94 5.58 9.57 14.05
C ILE A 94 5.01 10.96 14.30
N THR A 95 5.84 11.98 14.09
CA THR A 95 5.36 13.37 14.00
C THR A 95 4.74 13.57 12.63
N SER A 96 3.56 14.18 12.58
CA SER A 96 2.90 14.57 11.34
C SER A 96 2.66 16.07 11.35
N LYS A 97 2.96 16.74 10.23
CA LYS A 97 2.69 18.17 10.02
C LYS A 97 1.21 18.48 9.82
N VAL A 98 0.39 17.44 9.62
CA VAL A 98 -1.05 17.55 9.38
C VAL A 98 -1.82 16.57 10.23
N ARG A 99 -3.09 16.88 10.51
CA ARG A 99 -4.01 15.92 11.14
C ARG A 99 -4.48 14.90 10.10
N LEU A 100 -3.72 13.81 9.92
CA LEU A 100 -3.94 12.84 8.84
C LEU A 100 -5.38 12.30 8.80
N ALA A 101 -6.01 12.01 9.94
CA ALA A 101 -7.41 11.56 9.95
C ALA A 101 -8.38 12.59 9.31
N SER A 102 -8.12 13.90 9.50
CA SER A 102 -8.97 14.97 9.00
C SER A 102 -8.85 15.17 7.49
N VAL A 103 -7.63 15.09 6.95
CA VAL A 103 -7.40 15.34 5.52
C VAL A 103 -8.02 14.29 4.60
N TYR A 104 -8.30 13.10 5.15
CA TYR A 104 -8.99 12.02 4.45
C TYR A 104 -10.53 12.09 4.53
N THR A 105 -11.12 13.09 5.20
CA THR A 105 -12.58 13.25 5.20
C THR A 105 -13.05 13.82 3.85
N GLN A 106 -14.23 13.40 3.37
CA GLN A 106 -14.77 13.88 2.09
C GLN A 106 -15.02 15.40 2.11
N SER A 107 -15.47 15.95 3.24
CA SER A 107 -15.64 17.40 3.42
C SER A 107 -14.30 18.13 3.28
N HIS A 108 -13.23 17.68 3.95
CA HIS A 108 -11.92 18.30 3.78
C HIS A 108 -11.38 18.18 2.35
N GLN A 109 -11.59 17.03 1.71
CA GLN A 109 -11.20 16.82 0.31
C GLN A 109 -11.93 17.78 -0.61
N HIS A 110 -13.24 17.97 -0.41
CA HIS A 110 -14.04 18.91 -1.19
C HIS A 110 -13.53 20.34 -1.02
N ASP A 111 -13.36 20.82 0.22
CA ASP A 111 -12.80 22.16 0.50
C ASP A 111 -11.41 22.35 -0.13
N ARG A 112 -10.57 21.31 -0.06
CA ARG A 112 -9.21 21.35 -0.63
C ARG A 112 -9.26 21.42 -2.16
N PHE A 113 -10.13 20.63 -2.79
CA PHE A 113 -10.29 20.62 -4.24
C PHE A 113 -10.92 21.92 -4.74
N GLU A 114 -11.85 22.51 -4.00
CA GLU A 114 -12.44 23.82 -4.34
C GLU A 114 -11.37 24.91 -4.40
N LYS A 115 -10.51 24.97 -3.38
CA LYS A 115 -9.38 25.91 -3.34
C LYS A 115 -8.38 25.71 -4.48
N VAL A 116 -8.09 24.46 -4.84
CA VAL A 116 -7.04 24.12 -5.83
C VAL A 116 -7.56 24.22 -7.26
N LEU A 117 -8.81 23.83 -7.50
CA LEU A 117 -9.42 23.80 -8.83
C LEU A 117 -10.17 25.09 -9.17
N GLY A 118 -10.40 25.97 -8.19
CA GLY A 118 -10.91 27.32 -8.38
C GLY A 118 -12.43 27.47 -8.30
N SER A 119 -13.19 26.39 -8.04
CA SER A 119 -14.63 26.51 -7.72
C SER A 119 -15.19 25.27 -7.03
N SER A 120 -16.30 25.47 -6.30
CA SER A 120 -17.08 24.41 -5.67
C SER A 120 -17.69 23.44 -6.69
N ALA A 121 -18.07 23.95 -7.87
CA ALA A 121 -18.58 23.14 -8.97
C ALA A 121 -17.51 22.17 -9.49
N GLU A 122 -16.28 22.66 -9.71
CA GLU A 122 -15.16 21.80 -10.12
C GLU A 122 -14.80 20.77 -9.05
N ALA A 123 -14.79 21.15 -7.77
CA ALA A 123 -14.57 20.19 -6.68
C ALA A 123 -15.59 19.05 -6.69
N SER A 124 -16.87 19.37 -6.88
CA SER A 124 -17.98 18.42 -6.85
C SER A 124 -17.96 17.41 -8.01
N ARG A 125 -17.25 17.72 -9.11
CA ARG A 125 -17.03 16.78 -10.21
C ARG A 125 -16.14 15.61 -9.79
N TYR A 126 -15.23 15.84 -8.86
CA TYR A 126 -14.25 14.85 -8.41
C TYR A 126 -14.56 14.28 -7.03
N ILE A 127 -15.06 15.09 -6.10
CA ILE A 127 -15.35 14.70 -4.71
C ILE A 127 -16.86 14.69 -4.47
N ASN A 128 -17.40 13.51 -4.18
CA ASN A 128 -18.80 13.29 -3.80
C ASN A 128 -18.93 11.99 -2.99
N SER A 129 -20.17 11.58 -2.69
CA SER A 129 -20.44 10.40 -1.85
C SER A 129 -19.87 9.08 -2.40
N SER A 130 -19.71 8.96 -3.73
CA SER A 130 -19.17 7.77 -4.39
C SER A 130 -17.75 7.94 -4.94
N SER A 131 -17.25 9.17 -5.01
CA SER A 131 -15.91 9.52 -5.51
C SER A 131 -15.13 10.29 -4.46
N TYR A 132 -14.13 9.65 -3.86
CA TYR A 132 -13.27 10.25 -2.84
C TYR A 132 -11.97 9.48 -2.72
N LEU A 133 -10.98 10.07 -2.08
CA LEU A 133 -9.69 9.46 -1.79
C LEU A 133 -9.74 8.72 -0.46
N ALA A 134 -9.54 7.41 -0.50
CA ALA A 134 -9.44 6.55 0.66
C ALA A 134 -7.98 6.38 1.11
N LYS A 135 -7.82 5.86 2.34
CA LYS A 135 -6.54 5.41 2.90
C LYS A 135 -6.19 4.06 2.29
N GLY A 136 -5.69 4.05 1.06
CA GLY A 136 -5.33 2.82 0.36
C GLY A 136 -4.07 2.20 0.96
N HIS A 137 -4.18 1.00 1.51
CA HIS A 137 -3.06 0.29 2.12
C HIS A 137 -1.98 -0.05 1.09
N LEU A 138 -0.71 0.02 1.50
CA LEU A 138 0.41 -0.49 0.71
C LEU A 138 0.66 -1.98 1.04
N THR A 139 0.87 -2.32 2.31
CA THR A 139 0.71 -3.69 2.83
C THR A 139 -0.75 -3.86 3.27
N PRO A 140 -1.58 -4.64 2.56
CA PRO A 140 -3.00 -4.77 2.87
C PRO A 140 -3.24 -5.68 4.08
N ASP A 141 -4.33 -5.43 4.81
CA ASP A 141 -4.72 -6.26 5.96
C ASP A 141 -5.05 -7.70 5.58
N GLY A 142 -5.61 -7.93 4.40
CA GLY A 142 -5.93 -9.27 3.88
C GLY A 142 -4.70 -10.14 3.55
N ASP A 143 -3.49 -9.60 3.60
CA ASP A 143 -2.24 -10.37 3.44
C ASP A 143 -1.72 -10.91 4.79
N ALA A 144 -2.32 -10.50 5.90
CA ALA A 144 -1.97 -10.97 7.23
C ALA A 144 -2.56 -12.36 7.53
N ILE A 145 -1.78 -13.17 8.25
CA ILE A 145 -2.21 -14.50 8.72
C ILE A 145 -2.90 -14.47 10.10
N MET A 146 -2.72 -13.38 10.86
CA MET A 146 -3.24 -13.22 12.23
C MET A 146 -3.93 -11.86 12.37
N ASN A 147 -4.91 -11.78 13.27
CA ASN A 147 -5.69 -10.56 13.49
C ASN A 147 -4.86 -9.36 13.97
N ASN A 148 -3.85 -9.59 14.82
CA ASN A 148 -2.93 -8.53 15.26
C ASN A 148 -2.00 -8.05 14.14
N TRP A 149 -1.67 -8.91 13.16
CA TRP A 149 -0.90 -8.54 11.97
C TRP A 149 -1.77 -7.72 11.01
N ALA A 150 -3.03 -8.10 10.83
CA ALA A 150 -4.01 -7.29 10.09
C ALA A 150 -4.17 -5.91 10.73
N ALA A 151 -4.35 -5.84 12.06
CA ALA A 151 -4.41 -4.57 12.78
C ALA A 151 -3.12 -3.73 12.68
N ALA A 152 -1.97 -4.36 12.42
CA ALA A 152 -0.69 -3.68 12.24
C ALA A 152 -0.56 -2.94 10.91
N THR A 153 -1.42 -3.20 9.91
CA THR A 153 -1.38 -2.48 8.63
C THR A 153 -2.02 -1.09 8.72
N TYR A 154 -2.78 -0.80 9.79
CA TYR A 154 -3.53 0.44 10.01
C TYR A 154 -2.66 1.58 10.58
N PHE A 155 -1.44 1.74 10.09
CA PHE A 155 -0.65 2.96 10.31
C PHE A 155 -0.72 3.87 9.10
N PHE A 156 -0.81 5.19 9.31
CA PHE A 156 -0.86 6.14 8.20
C PHE A 156 0.38 6.07 7.29
N ILE A 157 1.56 5.69 7.82
CA ILE A 157 2.76 5.46 7.00
C ILE A 157 2.65 4.30 6.01
N ASN A 158 1.64 3.45 6.15
CA ASN A 158 1.34 2.32 5.28
C ASN A 158 0.17 2.63 4.33
N ALA A 159 -0.25 3.89 4.21
CA ALA A 159 -1.33 4.28 3.32
C ALA A 159 -0.96 5.46 2.43
N ALA A 160 -1.49 5.42 1.20
CA ALA A 160 -1.46 6.54 0.27
C ALA A 160 -2.90 6.91 -0.15
N PRO A 161 -3.16 8.17 -0.55
CA PRO A 161 -4.45 8.55 -1.14
C PRO A 161 -4.73 7.74 -2.42
N GLN A 162 -5.80 6.95 -2.40
CA GLN A 162 -6.25 6.20 -3.58
C GLN A 162 -7.70 6.52 -3.86
N TRP A 163 -8.07 6.73 -5.11
CA TRP A 163 -9.48 6.89 -5.45
C TRP A 163 -10.23 5.63 -5.03
N GLN A 164 -11.31 5.78 -4.28
CA GLN A 164 -11.99 4.63 -3.66
C GLN A 164 -12.45 3.61 -4.71
N ILE A 165 -12.91 4.07 -5.86
CA ILE A 165 -13.32 3.21 -6.98
C ILE A 165 -12.15 2.40 -7.58
N ILE A 166 -10.92 2.90 -7.45
CA ILE A 166 -9.68 2.21 -7.87
C ILE A 166 -9.23 1.24 -6.79
N ASN A 167 -9.18 1.70 -5.54
CA ASN A 167 -8.83 0.91 -4.35
C ASN A 167 -9.72 -0.34 -4.22
N ALA A 168 -11.04 -0.17 -4.34
CA ALA A 168 -12.01 -1.27 -4.33
C ALA A 168 -12.20 -1.94 -5.72
N GLY A 169 -11.55 -1.41 -6.76
CA GLY A 169 -11.63 -1.88 -8.13
C GLY A 169 -10.47 -2.79 -8.49
N ASN A 170 -9.66 -2.38 -9.47
CA ASN A 170 -8.56 -3.19 -9.98
C ASN A 170 -7.43 -3.37 -8.96
N TRP A 171 -7.26 -2.42 -8.03
CA TRP A 171 -6.24 -2.56 -6.98
C TRP A 171 -6.52 -3.78 -6.09
N LEU A 172 -7.75 -3.92 -5.58
CA LEU A 172 -8.18 -5.10 -4.84
C LEU A 172 -8.09 -6.39 -5.68
N ARG A 173 -8.34 -6.32 -6.99
CA ARG A 173 -8.19 -7.48 -7.89
C ARG A 173 -6.74 -7.95 -7.98
N ILE A 174 -5.79 -7.02 -8.07
CA ILE A 174 -4.36 -7.33 -8.04
C ILE A 174 -4.01 -8.01 -6.71
N GLU A 175 -4.42 -7.45 -5.57
CA GLU A 175 -4.16 -8.03 -4.25
C GLU A 175 -4.70 -9.47 -4.14
N ASN A 176 -5.92 -9.70 -4.61
CA ASN A 176 -6.51 -11.04 -4.65
C ASN A 176 -5.76 -12.00 -5.59
N ALA A 177 -5.31 -11.52 -6.76
CA ALA A 177 -4.56 -12.34 -7.71
C ALA A 177 -3.19 -12.75 -7.14
N VAL A 178 -2.50 -11.82 -6.46
CA VAL A 178 -1.21 -12.09 -5.80
C VAL A 178 -1.35 -13.08 -4.64
N ARG A 179 -2.42 -12.97 -3.83
CA ARG A 179 -2.73 -13.98 -2.80
C ARG A 179 -2.97 -15.36 -3.40
N LYS A 180 -3.76 -15.46 -4.48
CA LYS A 180 -4.01 -16.72 -5.20
C LYS A 180 -2.72 -17.32 -5.78
N LEU A 181 -1.82 -16.49 -6.33
CA LEU A 181 -0.52 -16.95 -6.79
C LEU A 181 0.29 -17.55 -5.63
N ALA A 182 0.45 -16.83 -4.51
CA ALA A 182 1.23 -17.30 -3.38
C ALA A 182 0.69 -18.63 -2.81
N ILE A 183 -0.63 -18.77 -2.70
CA ILE A 183 -1.29 -20.02 -2.29
C ILE A 183 -0.95 -21.17 -3.24
N ARG A 184 -1.03 -20.94 -4.56
CA ARG A 184 -0.74 -21.96 -5.58
C ARG A 184 0.72 -22.36 -5.63
N LEU A 185 1.63 -21.40 -5.50
CA LEU A 185 3.06 -21.67 -5.37
C LEU A 185 3.35 -22.47 -4.09
N ASN A 186 2.45 -22.41 -3.10
CA ASN A 186 2.63 -22.99 -1.79
C ASN A 186 3.97 -22.56 -1.18
N ASP A 187 4.31 -21.29 -1.36
CA ASP A 187 5.59 -20.71 -0.95
C ASP A 187 5.45 -19.23 -0.58
N THR A 188 6.50 -18.68 0.00
CA THR A 188 6.58 -17.27 0.37
C THR A 188 6.89 -16.40 -0.83
N VAL A 189 6.10 -15.36 -1.01
CA VAL A 189 6.30 -14.36 -2.06
C VAL A 189 6.66 -13.03 -1.41
N ARG A 190 7.71 -12.38 -1.88
CA ARG A 190 8.11 -11.06 -1.40
C ARG A 190 7.35 -10.00 -2.19
N VAL A 191 6.65 -9.11 -1.48
CA VAL A 191 5.78 -8.10 -2.09
C VAL A 191 6.25 -6.72 -1.69
N LEU A 192 6.49 -5.86 -2.68
CA LEU A 192 6.71 -4.43 -2.47
C LEU A 192 5.54 -3.68 -3.09
N THR A 193 5.01 -2.70 -2.38
CA THR A 193 3.89 -1.88 -2.86
C THR A 193 4.19 -0.42 -2.60
N GLY A 194 4.02 0.43 -3.60
CA GLY A 194 4.31 1.85 -3.43
C GLY A 194 3.66 2.74 -4.48
N VAL A 195 4.15 3.97 -4.53
CA VAL A 195 3.59 5.03 -5.35
C VAL A 195 4.63 5.69 -6.24
N HIS A 196 4.18 6.34 -7.31
CA HIS A 196 5.04 7.10 -8.21
C HIS A 196 4.31 8.31 -8.80
N ASP A 197 5.03 9.43 -8.88
CA ASP A 197 4.56 10.73 -9.38
C ASP A 197 3.34 11.29 -8.61
N VAL A 198 2.99 12.55 -8.84
CA VAL A 198 1.86 13.23 -8.18
C VAL A 198 0.77 13.54 -9.19
N LEU A 199 -0.47 13.19 -8.85
CA LEU A 199 -1.63 13.38 -9.70
C LEU A 199 -1.85 14.87 -9.97
N GLN A 200 -2.15 15.18 -11.22
CA GLN A 200 -2.58 16.51 -11.66
C GLN A 200 -4.00 16.43 -12.22
N LEU A 201 -4.78 17.48 -12.01
CA LEU A 201 -6.09 17.68 -12.62
C LEU A 201 -6.18 19.11 -13.20
N PRO A 202 -7.01 19.33 -14.23
CA PRO A 202 -7.24 20.67 -14.73
C PRO A 202 -8.04 21.49 -13.71
N ASN A 203 -7.59 22.73 -13.45
CA ASN A 203 -8.38 23.73 -12.74
C ASN A 203 -9.45 24.35 -13.67
N ILE A 204 -10.21 25.32 -13.16
CA ILE A 204 -11.25 26.03 -13.92
C ILE A 204 -10.74 26.75 -15.18
N GLU A 205 -9.45 27.07 -15.24
CA GLU A 205 -8.78 27.67 -16.40
C GLU A 205 -8.19 26.62 -17.36
N GLY A 206 -8.35 25.33 -17.07
CA GLY A 206 -7.80 24.22 -17.85
C GLY A 206 -6.32 23.93 -17.57
N GLN A 207 -5.69 24.63 -16.62
CA GLN A 207 -4.28 24.42 -16.27
C GLN A 207 -4.14 23.21 -15.35
N GLN A 208 -3.13 22.38 -15.61
CA GLN A 208 -2.84 21.22 -14.77
C GLN A 208 -2.24 21.66 -13.42
N VAL A 209 -2.89 21.27 -12.33
CA VAL A 209 -2.46 21.59 -10.96
C VAL A 209 -2.19 20.32 -10.17
N THR A 210 -1.07 20.29 -9.45
CA THR A 210 -0.67 19.16 -8.59
C THR A 210 -1.58 19.03 -7.37
N LEU A 211 -2.07 17.81 -7.13
CA LEU A 211 -2.98 17.55 -6.03
C LEU A 211 -2.29 17.02 -4.76
N SER A 212 -2.80 17.48 -3.62
CA SER A 212 -2.41 17.05 -2.28
C SER A 212 -3.62 17.16 -1.35
N LEU A 213 -3.75 16.25 -0.39
CA LEU A 213 -4.85 16.28 0.59
C LEU A 213 -4.71 17.41 1.62
N SER A 214 -3.58 18.10 1.67
CA SER A 214 -3.36 19.24 2.56
C SER A 214 -2.59 20.36 1.87
N GLU A 215 -2.50 21.50 2.54
CA GLU A 215 -1.77 22.68 2.05
C GLU A 215 -0.25 22.39 1.98
N ASN A 216 0.49 23.25 1.28
CA ASN A 216 1.94 23.13 1.09
C ASN A 216 2.41 21.81 0.44
N GLY A 217 1.52 21.12 -0.28
CA GLY A 217 1.83 19.87 -0.96
C GLY A 217 2.04 18.70 0.02
N LEU A 218 1.41 18.73 1.19
CA LEU A 218 1.47 17.64 2.16
C LEU A 218 0.38 16.59 1.88
N VAL A 219 0.73 15.32 2.06
CA VAL A 219 -0.10 14.15 1.74
C VAL A 219 -0.42 14.15 0.24
N GLU A 220 0.64 13.93 -0.55
CA GLU A 220 0.60 13.92 -2.01
C GLU A 220 -0.34 12.82 -2.51
N ILE A 221 -1.16 13.15 -3.52
CA ILE A 221 -2.04 12.19 -4.16
C ILE A 221 -1.25 11.55 -5.30
N PRO A 222 -0.89 10.26 -5.22
CA PRO A 222 -0.03 9.65 -6.23
C PRO A 222 -0.74 9.53 -7.56
N LYS A 223 -0.01 9.72 -8.67
CA LYS A 223 -0.53 9.44 -10.01
C LYS A 223 -0.55 7.94 -10.30
N TRP A 224 0.48 7.22 -9.86
CA TRP A 224 0.64 5.79 -10.09
C TRP A 224 0.75 5.02 -8.79
N LEU A 225 0.09 3.87 -8.75
CA LEU A 225 0.30 2.81 -7.75
C LEU A 225 1.08 1.69 -8.42
N TRP A 226 2.00 1.07 -7.69
CA TRP A 226 2.74 -0.08 -8.20
C TRP A 226 2.86 -1.18 -7.16
N LYS A 227 2.87 -2.43 -7.62
CA LYS A 227 3.09 -3.62 -6.79
C LYS A 227 4.07 -4.57 -7.47
N VAL A 228 5.24 -4.76 -6.86
CA VAL A 228 6.25 -5.73 -7.28
C VAL A 228 6.01 -7.03 -6.52
N VAL A 229 5.99 -8.14 -7.25
CA VAL A 229 5.81 -9.48 -6.72
C VAL A 229 7.02 -10.31 -7.12
N ILE A 230 7.80 -10.76 -6.14
CA ILE A 230 9.07 -11.46 -6.34
C ILE A 230 8.94 -12.86 -5.73
N HIS A 231 9.22 -13.87 -6.55
CA HIS A 231 9.44 -15.24 -6.08
C HIS A 231 10.93 -15.54 -6.16
N GLU A 232 11.60 -15.46 -5.02
CA GLU A 232 13.06 -15.63 -4.91
C GLU A 232 13.52 -17.03 -5.40
N PRO A 233 12.86 -18.16 -5.06
CA PRO A 233 13.31 -19.49 -5.49
C PRO A 233 13.35 -19.69 -7.00
N SER A 234 12.38 -19.15 -7.75
CA SER A 234 12.39 -19.22 -9.22
C SER A 234 13.09 -18.04 -9.88
N ASN A 235 13.70 -17.15 -9.08
CA ASN A 235 14.32 -15.90 -9.47
C ASN A 235 13.47 -15.16 -10.51
N SER A 236 12.21 -14.87 -10.19
CA SER A 236 11.28 -14.25 -11.13
C SER A 236 10.39 -13.20 -10.46
N ALA A 237 10.03 -12.16 -11.22
CA ALA A 237 9.19 -11.08 -10.71
C ALA A 237 8.19 -10.56 -11.75
N VAL A 238 7.10 -9.97 -11.27
CA VAL A 238 6.17 -9.17 -12.07
C VAL A 238 5.87 -7.88 -11.34
N VAL A 239 5.66 -6.79 -12.09
CA VAL A 239 5.25 -5.50 -11.53
C VAL A 239 3.89 -5.13 -12.10
N PHE A 240 2.91 -4.89 -11.23
CA PHE A 240 1.64 -4.27 -11.60
C PHE A 240 1.77 -2.77 -11.44
N ILE A 241 1.29 -2.00 -12.41
CA ILE A 241 1.21 -0.54 -12.35
C ILE A 241 -0.23 -0.14 -12.66
N THR A 242 -0.84 0.62 -11.75
CA THR A 242 -2.22 1.09 -11.85
C THR A 242 -2.24 2.62 -11.85
N LEU A 243 -2.93 3.20 -12.84
CA LEU A 243 -3.20 4.63 -12.89
C LEU A 243 -4.23 5.00 -11.80
N ASN A 244 -3.86 5.88 -10.87
CA ASN A 244 -4.74 6.40 -9.82
C ASN A 244 -5.52 7.63 -10.30
N ASN A 245 -6.19 7.50 -11.45
CA ASN A 245 -7.02 8.55 -12.02
C ASN A 245 -8.23 7.94 -12.75
N PRO A 246 -9.43 7.96 -12.16
CA PRO A 246 -10.62 7.37 -12.76
C PRO A 246 -11.31 8.27 -13.79
N PHE A 247 -10.78 9.48 -14.05
CA PHE A 247 -11.42 10.52 -14.86
C PHE A 247 -10.85 10.68 -16.27
N VAL A 248 -9.75 9.97 -16.57
CA VAL A 248 -9.08 10.06 -17.87
C VAL A 248 -9.30 8.81 -18.70
N ASN A 249 -9.25 8.98 -20.02
CA ASN A 249 -9.26 7.90 -21.01
C ASN A 249 -7.98 7.92 -21.85
N ALA A 250 -6.82 8.17 -21.21
CA ALA A 250 -5.55 8.35 -21.89
C ALA A 250 -4.66 7.11 -21.75
N SER A 251 -4.06 6.65 -22.84
CA SER A 251 -3.18 5.48 -22.92
C SER A 251 -1.75 5.76 -22.45
N GLU A 252 -1.57 6.55 -21.38
CA GLU A 252 -0.25 6.72 -20.77
C GLU A 252 0.13 5.43 -20.04
N THR A 253 1.33 4.90 -20.29
CA THR A 253 1.87 3.75 -19.56
C THR A 253 3.32 3.98 -19.21
N LEU A 254 3.76 3.44 -18.08
CA LEU A 254 5.16 3.49 -17.63
C LEU A 254 6.03 2.38 -18.27
N CYS A 255 5.40 1.41 -18.95
CA CYS A 255 6.06 0.26 -19.55
C CYS A 255 5.18 -0.37 -20.64
N GLU A 256 5.75 -1.30 -21.39
CA GLU A 256 5.01 -2.23 -22.24
C GLU A 256 4.17 -3.20 -21.39
N ASN A 257 2.88 -3.34 -21.73
CA ASN A 257 1.97 -4.21 -21.00
C ASN A 257 2.17 -5.69 -21.37
N ILE A 258 2.74 -6.46 -20.45
CA ILE A 258 3.02 -7.88 -20.63
C ILE A 258 2.00 -8.81 -19.93
N CYS A 259 0.85 -8.29 -19.47
CA CYS A 259 -0.10 -9.11 -18.69
C CYS A 259 -0.56 -10.36 -19.44
N SER A 260 -0.97 -10.22 -20.70
CA SER A 260 -1.49 -11.34 -21.51
C SER A 260 -0.43 -12.40 -21.80
N LEU A 261 0.84 -11.99 -21.97
CA LEU A 261 1.95 -12.90 -22.27
C LEU A 261 2.29 -13.82 -21.10
N HIS A 262 1.95 -13.42 -19.86
CA HIS A 262 2.34 -14.13 -18.64
C HIS A 262 1.15 -14.54 -17.77
N GLY A 263 -0.05 -14.63 -18.34
CA GLY A 263 -1.25 -15.15 -17.66
C GLY A 263 -1.89 -14.18 -16.65
N TRP A 264 -1.42 -12.94 -16.57
CA TRP A 264 -1.92 -11.93 -15.64
C TRP A 264 -3.09 -11.09 -16.19
N HIS A 265 -3.53 -11.38 -17.42
CA HIS A 265 -4.60 -10.61 -18.05
C HIS A 265 -5.92 -10.71 -17.27
N GLN A 266 -6.59 -9.57 -17.15
CA GLN A 266 -7.97 -9.43 -16.72
C GLN A 266 -8.60 -8.36 -17.62
N GLN A 267 -9.82 -8.60 -18.11
CA GLN A 267 -10.50 -7.63 -18.97
C GLN A 267 -10.71 -6.29 -18.22
N GLU A 268 -10.98 -6.36 -16.91
CA GLU A 268 -11.21 -5.18 -16.08
C GLU A 268 -10.00 -4.28 -15.95
N TYR A 269 -8.78 -4.77 -16.16
CA TYR A 269 -7.56 -3.94 -16.10
C TYR A 269 -7.54 -2.83 -17.16
N LEU A 270 -8.39 -2.92 -18.18
CA LEU A 270 -8.55 -1.87 -19.20
C LEU A 270 -9.58 -0.78 -18.80
N ASP A 271 -10.32 -0.96 -17.70
CA ASP A 271 -11.30 0.03 -17.21
C ASP A 271 -10.63 1.11 -16.37
N TYR A 272 -10.42 2.29 -16.96
CA TYR A 272 -9.85 3.47 -16.29
C TYR A 272 -10.60 3.84 -15.01
N ARG A 273 -11.93 3.71 -14.99
CA ARG A 273 -12.74 4.07 -13.81
C ARG A 273 -12.43 3.20 -12.61
N LYS A 274 -11.98 1.96 -12.83
CA LYS A 274 -11.59 1.01 -11.78
C LYS A 274 -10.07 0.95 -11.58
N GLY A 275 -9.31 1.78 -12.29
CA GLY A 275 -7.86 1.84 -12.26
C GLY A 275 -7.24 1.06 -13.41
N PHE A 276 -6.96 1.74 -14.52
CA PHE A 276 -6.26 1.13 -15.64
C PHE A 276 -4.93 0.53 -15.18
N THR A 277 -4.70 -0.74 -15.51
CA THR A 277 -3.60 -1.54 -14.95
C THR A 277 -2.83 -2.25 -16.05
N VAL A 278 -1.50 -2.21 -15.95
CA VAL A 278 -0.57 -2.95 -16.82
C VAL A 278 0.39 -3.79 -15.98
N CYS A 279 0.96 -4.82 -16.61
CA CYS A 279 2.03 -5.63 -16.04
C CYS A 279 3.33 -5.27 -16.74
N CYS A 280 4.42 -5.14 -15.98
CA CYS A 280 5.75 -4.81 -16.48
C CYS A 280 6.77 -5.84 -16.03
N ARG A 281 7.86 -5.95 -16.79
CA ARG A 281 9.11 -6.53 -16.28
C ARG A 281 9.67 -5.62 -15.19
N LEU A 282 10.30 -6.22 -14.18
CA LEU A 282 10.92 -5.47 -13.07
C LEU A 282 11.96 -4.45 -13.55
N ILE A 283 12.75 -4.81 -14.57
CA ILE A 283 13.79 -3.94 -15.14
C ILE A 283 13.17 -2.70 -15.79
N ASP A 284 12.05 -2.84 -16.50
CA ASP A 284 11.41 -1.70 -17.18
C ASP A 284 10.70 -0.80 -16.17
N ALA A 285 10.01 -1.38 -15.19
CA ALA A 285 9.40 -0.62 -14.10
C ALA A 285 10.42 0.23 -13.34
N ARG A 286 11.64 -0.28 -13.11
CA ARG A 286 12.71 0.48 -12.46
C ARG A 286 13.25 1.64 -13.27
N LYS A 287 13.33 1.49 -14.59
CA LYS A 287 13.72 2.61 -15.47
C LYS A 287 12.71 3.75 -15.36
N ALA A 288 11.42 3.42 -15.27
CA ALA A 288 10.35 4.40 -15.15
C ALA A 288 10.16 4.95 -13.72
N ILE A 289 10.48 4.18 -12.68
CA ILE A 289 10.21 4.52 -11.28
C ILE A 289 11.51 4.56 -10.47
N PRO A 290 12.18 5.72 -10.38
CA PRO A 290 13.46 5.86 -9.66
C PRO A 290 13.40 5.58 -8.15
N SER A 291 12.20 5.63 -7.54
CA SER A 291 12.00 5.32 -6.12
C SER A 291 11.84 3.82 -5.83
N LEU A 292 11.72 2.98 -6.86
CA LEU A 292 11.52 1.54 -6.72
C LEU A 292 12.82 0.89 -6.19
N PRO A 293 12.79 0.20 -5.04
CA PRO A 293 13.99 -0.39 -4.44
C PRO A 293 14.75 -1.38 -5.34
N LEU A 294 16.08 -1.34 -5.26
CA LEU A 294 16.98 -2.29 -5.91
C LEU A 294 17.09 -3.58 -5.07
N THR A 295 16.02 -4.37 -5.06
CA THR A 295 15.89 -5.56 -4.19
C THR A 295 16.13 -6.91 -4.87
N SER A 296 16.12 -6.96 -6.21
CA SER A 296 16.37 -8.17 -7.04
C SER A 296 16.57 -7.78 -8.51
N ASN A 297 17.53 -8.30 -9.26
CA ASN A 297 17.79 -7.91 -10.66
C ASN A 297 17.33 -8.94 -11.71
N THR A 298 16.27 -9.70 -11.40
CA THR A 298 15.78 -10.71 -12.34
C THR A 298 15.24 -10.14 -13.65
N SER A 299 15.58 -10.81 -14.76
CA SER A 299 14.97 -10.62 -16.08
C SER A 299 13.78 -11.57 -16.32
N LYS A 300 13.60 -12.60 -15.48
CA LYS A 300 12.54 -13.60 -15.63
C LYS A 300 11.23 -13.06 -15.08
N VAL A 301 10.17 -13.15 -15.88
CA VAL A 301 8.83 -12.75 -15.46
C VAL A 301 8.18 -13.83 -14.63
N LEU A 302 7.60 -13.44 -13.48
CA LEU A 302 6.77 -14.33 -12.67
C LEU A 302 5.43 -14.52 -13.38
N VAL A 303 5.13 -15.77 -13.75
CA VAL A 303 3.90 -16.14 -14.46
C VAL A 303 2.77 -16.32 -13.45
N ALA A 304 1.55 -15.96 -13.88
CA ALA A 304 0.35 -16.01 -13.07
C ALA A 304 0.04 -17.40 -12.54
#